data_AF-A0A523T008-F1
#
_entry.id   AF-A0A523T008-F1
#
_cell.length_a   1.000
_cell.length_b   1.000
_cell.length_c   1.000
_cell.angle_alpha   90.00
_cell.angle_beta   90.00
_cell.angle_gamma   90.00
#
_symmetry.space_group_name_H-M   'P 1'
#
loop_
_entity.id
_entity.type
_entity.pdbx_description
1 polymer ?
#
loop_
_entity_poly.entity_id
_entity_poly.type
_entity_poly.pdbx_seq_one_letter_code
_entity_poly.pdbx_strand_id
1 'polypeptide(L)'
;MSSKKTFIFIAFTAAIFMAFGFQNSSEHKVLFEKAKFTMETKGDLKGAIKLFSEIIKKYPDEREYAAKSQLYIGLCYEKLGLKEAQKAFQKVVDNYPDQ
;
A
#
# COMPACT_ATOMS: atom_id res chain seq x y z
N MET A 1 -28.24 24.51 -34.09
CA MET A 1 -27.42 23.29 -34.38
C MET A 1 -26.14 23.19 -33.54
N SER A 2 -25.86 24.11 -32.59
CA SER A 2 -24.68 24.04 -31.71
C SER A 2 -24.96 23.34 -30.36
N SER A 3 -26.13 23.52 -29.74
CA SER A 3 -26.41 23.00 -28.39
C SER A 3 -26.43 21.47 -28.27
N LYS A 4 -26.83 20.75 -29.33
CA LYS A 4 -26.80 19.27 -29.35
C LYS A 4 -25.36 18.73 -29.36
N LYS A 5 -24.42 19.43 -30.03
CA LYS A 5 -23.01 19.06 -30.06
C LYS A 5 -22.34 19.31 -28.70
N THR A 6 -22.71 20.41 -28.03
CA THR A 6 -22.23 20.74 -26.68
C THR A 6 -22.71 19.71 -25.65
N PHE A 7 -23.98 19.28 -25.71
CA PHE A 7 -24.51 18.24 -24.82
C PHE A 7 -23.82 16.87 -24.99
N ILE A 8 -23.54 16.48 -26.24
CA ILE A 8 -22.82 15.24 -26.53
C ILE A 8 -21.39 15.30 -25.96
N PHE A 9 -20.70 16.45 -26.08
CA PHE A 9 -19.37 16.64 -25.50
C PHE A 9 -19.35 16.60 -23.96
N ILE A 10 -20.35 17.17 -23.30
CA ILE A 10 -20.48 17.14 -21.84
C ILE A 10 -20.76 15.70 -21.34
N ALA A 11 -21.62 14.95 -22.03
CA ALA A 11 -21.89 13.56 -21.69
C ALA A 11 -20.65 12.66 -21.87
N PHE A 12 -19.85 12.90 -22.92
CA PHE A 12 -18.62 12.15 -23.18
C PHE A 12 -17.54 12.40 -22.12
N THR A 13 -17.39 13.64 -21.68
CA THR A 13 -16.43 14.01 -20.62
C THR A 13 -16.84 13.48 -19.24
N ALA A 14 -18.13 13.47 -18.91
CA ALA A 14 -18.64 12.88 -17.67
C ALA A 14 -18.42 11.34 -17.62
N ALA A 15 -18.57 10.65 -18.74
CA ALA A 15 -18.32 9.21 -18.83
C ALA A 15 -16.84 8.84 -18.62
N ILE A 16 -15.92 9.68 -19.10
CA ILE A 16 -14.48 9.50 -18.89
C ILE A 16 -14.13 9.67 -17.40
N PHE A 17 -14.67 10.67 -16.72
CA PHE A 17 -14.47 10.87 -15.27
C PHE A 17 -15.01 9.71 -14.42
N MET A 18 -16.14 9.12 -14.80
CA MET A 18 -16.70 7.94 -14.10
C MET A 18 -15.84 6.67 -14.29
N ALA A 19 -15.24 6.48 -15.46
CA ALA A 19 -14.36 5.34 -15.71
C ALA A 19 -13.05 5.42 -14.90
N PHE A 20 -12.49 6.62 -14.73
CA PHE A 20 -11.31 6.83 -13.88
C PHE A 20 -11.60 6.64 -12.38
N GLY A 21 -12.82 6.93 -11.93
CA GLY A 21 -13.23 6.77 -10.53
C GLY A 21 -13.34 5.30 -10.07
N PHE A 22 -13.47 4.34 -10.99
CA PHE A 22 -13.79 2.94 -10.67
C PHE A 22 -12.65 1.93 -10.85
N GLN A 23 -11.47 2.33 -11.37
CA GLN A 23 -10.34 1.42 -11.60
C GLN A 23 -9.27 1.41 -10.49
N ASN A 24 -9.36 2.29 -9.50
CA ASN A 24 -8.26 2.54 -8.56
C ASN A 24 -8.36 1.66 -7.30
N SER A 25 -8.14 0.35 -7.40
CA SER A 25 -7.60 -0.37 -6.23
C SER A 25 -6.21 0.20 -5.99
N SER A 26 -5.98 0.94 -4.90
CA SER A 26 -4.70 1.61 -4.70
C SER A 26 -3.55 0.59 -4.60
N GLU A 27 -2.53 0.75 -5.45
CA GLU A 27 -1.46 -0.24 -5.69
C GLU A 27 -0.77 -0.67 -4.38
N HIS A 28 -0.60 0.26 -3.43
CA HIS A 28 -0.06 -0.02 -2.09
C HIS A 28 -0.87 -1.08 -1.33
N LYS A 29 -2.20 -1.11 -1.46
CA LYS A 29 -3.07 -2.10 -0.79
C LYS A 29 -2.86 -3.49 -1.37
N VAL A 30 -2.81 -3.57 -2.69
CA VAL A 30 -2.56 -4.81 -3.41
C VAL A 30 -1.18 -5.37 -3.04
N LEU A 31 -0.17 -4.50 -3.00
CA LEU A 31 1.18 -4.88 -2.59
C LEU A 31 1.24 -5.32 -1.13
N PHE A 32 0.50 -4.65 -0.24
CA PHE A 32 0.39 -5.00 1.17
C PHE A 32 -0.26 -6.37 1.38
N GLU A 33 -1.38 -6.66 0.72
CA GLU A 33 -2.00 -7.99 0.81
C GLU A 33 -1.12 -9.08 0.20
N LYS A 34 -0.39 -8.79 -0.89
CA LYS A 34 0.62 -9.72 -1.43
C LYS A 34 1.74 -10.00 -0.41
N ALA A 35 2.20 -8.99 0.31
CA ALA A 35 3.20 -9.13 1.36
C ALA A 35 2.69 -9.99 2.53
N LYS A 36 1.47 -9.74 3.00
CA LYS A 36 0.80 -10.57 4.02
C LYS A 36 0.62 -12.01 3.57
N PHE A 37 0.13 -12.26 2.36
CA PHE A 37 0.02 -13.61 1.81
C PHE A 37 1.37 -14.33 1.75
N THR A 38 2.43 -13.61 1.38
CA THR A 38 3.80 -14.14 1.36
C THR A 38 4.28 -14.51 2.77
N MET A 39 3.95 -13.71 3.78
CA MET A 39 4.26 -13.97 5.18
C MET A 39 3.45 -15.14 5.76
N GLU A 40 2.12 -15.09 5.64
CA GLU A 40 1.20 -15.94 6.39
C GLU A 40 0.93 -17.26 5.67
N THR A 41 0.75 -17.24 4.35
CA THR A 41 0.40 -18.43 3.57
C THR A 41 1.63 -19.15 3.04
N LYS A 42 2.61 -18.42 2.51
CA LYS A 42 3.83 -19.05 1.98
C LYS A 42 4.89 -19.29 3.05
N GLY A 43 4.82 -18.60 4.19
CA GLY A 43 5.86 -18.64 5.22
C GLY A 43 7.18 -18.00 4.80
N ASP A 44 7.23 -17.29 3.66
CA ASP A 44 8.44 -16.63 3.18
C ASP A 44 8.60 -15.27 3.85
N LEU A 45 9.09 -15.30 5.08
CA LEU A 45 9.28 -14.10 5.90
C LEU A 45 10.28 -13.11 5.27
N LYS A 46 11.32 -13.60 4.59
CA LYS A 46 12.31 -12.74 3.92
C LYS A 46 11.72 -12.07 2.68
N GLY A 47 10.93 -12.80 1.90
CA GLY A 47 10.17 -12.25 0.77
C GLY A 47 9.14 -11.21 1.21
N ALA A 48 8.42 -11.48 2.29
CA ALA A 48 7.48 -10.54 2.87
C ALA A 48 8.16 -9.24 3.31
N ILE A 49 9.30 -9.32 4.01
CA ILE A 49 10.10 -8.13 4.40
C ILE A 49 10.45 -7.27 3.18
N LYS A 50 10.85 -7.90 2.06
CA LYS A 50 11.16 -7.17 0.81
C LYS A 50 9.93 -6.42 0.28
N LEU A 51 8.78 -7.07 0.24
CA LEU A 51 7.53 -6.46 -0.25
C LEU A 51 7.05 -5.32 0.67
N PHE A 52 7.07 -5.50 1.99
CA PHE A 52 6.74 -4.43 2.93
C PHE A 52 7.72 -3.25 2.82
N SER A 53 9.02 -3.52 2.64
CA SER A 53 10.03 -2.47 2.43
C SER A 53 9.79 -1.70 1.13
N GLU A 54 9.30 -2.38 0.09
CA GLU A 54 8.94 -1.76 -1.18
C GLU A 54 7.77 -0.79 -1.01
N ILE A 55 6.77 -1.11 -0.18
CA ILE A 55 5.65 -0.21 0.11
C ILE A 55 6.16 1.08 0.76
N ILE A 56 6.99 0.97 1.80
CA ILE A 56 7.58 2.13 2.49
C ILE A 56 8.37 3.00 1.51
N LYS A 57 9.11 2.39 0.58
CA LYS A 57 9.93 3.11 -0.40
C LYS A 57 9.09 3.80 -1.50
N LYS A 58 8.09 3.10 -2.03
CA LYS A 58 7.30 3.58 -3.18
C LYS A 58 6.16 4.51 -2.77
N TYR A 59 5.61 4.32 -1.58
CA TYR A 59 4.42 5.02 -1.09
C TYR A 59 4.68 5.69 0.26
N PRO A 60 5.70 6.56 0.39
CA PRO A 60 6.01 7.21 1.66
C PRO A 60 4.86 8.11 2.17
N ASP A 61 4.06 8.67 1.26
CA ASP A 61 2.92 9.54 1.59
C ASP A 61 1.69 8.75 2.07
N GLU A 62 1.64 7.45 1.78
CA GLU A 62 0.59 6.54 2.26
C GLU A 62 0.92 6.07 3.68
N ARG A 63 0.95 7.04 4.61
CA ARG A 63 1.48 6.90 5.97
C ARG A 63 0.93 5.69 6.72
N GLU A 64 -0.37 5.42 6.61
CA GLU A 64 -1.01 4.25 7.23
C GLU A 64 -0.39 2.93 6.73
N TYR A 65 -0.19 2.78 5.42
CA TYR A 65 0.37 1.57 4.83
C TYR A 65 1.88 1.48 5.02
N ALA A 66 2.59 2.61 5.03
CA ALA A 66 4.01 2.66 5.37
C ALA A 66 4.25 2.24 6.83
N ALA A 67 3.45 2.75 7.78
CA ALA A 67 3.50 2.38 9.19
C ALA A 67 3.16 0.90 9.41
N LYS A 68 2.05 0.41 8.84
CA LYS A 68 1.70 -1.02 8.89
C LYS A 68 2.80 -1.88 8.30
N SER A 69 3.37 -1.49 7.16
CA SER A 69 4.47 -2.25 6.54
C SER A 69 5.69 -2.33 7.46
N GLN A 70 6.04 -1.22 8.14
CA GLN A 70 7.15 -1.20 9.09
C GLN A 70 6.89 -2.09 10.31
N LEU A 71 5.64 -2.12 10.81
CA LEU A 71 5.21 -3.05 11.87
C LEU A 71 5.34 -4.51 11.44
N TYR A 72 4.83 -4.85 10.25
CA TYR A 72 4.88 -6.22 9.73
C TYR A 72 6.31 -6.70 9.43
N ILE A 73 7.24 -5.80 9.07
CA ILE A 73 8.67 -6.13 9.01
C ILE A 73 9.18 -6.58 10.39
N GLY A 74 8.78 -5.89 11.46
CA GLY A 74 9.10 -6.30 12.83
C GLY A 74 8.54 -7.68 13.18
N LEU A 75 7.27 -7.95 12.84
CA LEU A 75 6.64 -9.26 13.05
C LEU A 75 7.36 -10.38 12.26
N CYS A 76 7.83 -10.09 11.05
CA CYS A 76 8.62 -11.05 10.28
C CYS A 76 9.98 -11.35 10.95
N TYR A 77 10.68 -10.33 11.45
CA TYR A 77 11.92 -10.52 12.20
C TYR A 77 11.70 -11.29 13.50
N GLU A 78 10.60 -11.01 14.21
CA GLU A 78 10.23 -11.72 15.44
C GLU A 78 9.99 -13.21 15.15
N LYS A 79 9.21 -13.53 14.11
CA LYS A 79 8.99 -14.92 13.67
C LYS A 79 10.28 -15.63 13.23
N LEU A 80 11.27 -14.89 12.74
CA LEU A 80 12.60 -15.42 12.41
C LEU A 80 13.52 -15.57 13.63
N GLY A 81 13.12 -15.11 14.82
CA GLY A 81 13.96 -15.11 16.02
C GLY A 81 15.11 -14.09 15.97
N LEU A 82 14.97 -13.05 15.17
CA LEU A 82 16.02 -12.06 14.90
C LEU A 82 15.89 -10.84 15.82
N LYS A 83 17.03 -10.36 16.36
CA LYS A 83 17.09 -9.20 17.27
C LYS A 83 16.63 -7.90 16.60
N GLU A 84 16.67 -7.89 15.27
CA GLU A 84 16.20 -6.82 14.39
C GLU A 84 14.72 -6.46 14.60
N ALA A 85 13.92 -7.37 15.16
CA ALA A 85 12.51 -7.13 15.48
C ALA A 85 12.32 -5.88 16.34
N GLN A 86 13.08 -5.75 17.44
CA GLN A 86 12.98 -4.60 18.34
C GLN A 86 13.28 -3.29 17.60
N LYS A 87 14.32 -3.28 16.77
CA LYS A 87 14.69 -2.10 15.98
C LYS A 87 13.60 -1.76 14.95
N ALA A 88 12.97 -2.77 14.34
CA ALA A 88 11.89 -2.57 13.39
C ALA A 88 10.62 -2.03 14.04
N PHE A 89 10.28 -2.46 15.26
CA PHE A 89 9.18 -1.90 16.03
C PHE A 89 9.47 -0.47 16.49
N GLN A 90 10.70 -0.19 16.95
CA GLN A 90 11.10 1.17 17.33
C GLN A 90 10.95 2.15 16.17
N LYS A 91 11.29 1.72 14.94
CA LYS A 91 11.07 2.53 13.73
C LYS A 91 9.60 2.88 13.45
N VAL A 92 8.64 2.10 13.96
CA VAL A 92 7.22 2.46 13.85
C VAL A 92 6.97 3.70 14.71
N VAL A 93 7.37 3.63 15.99
CA VAL A 93 7.22 4.71 16.97
C VAL A 93 7.96 5.97 16.52
N ASP A 94 9.19 5.82 16.03
CA ASP A 94 10.05 6.96 15.67
C ASP A 94 9.55 7.70 14.41
N ASN A 95 9.10 6.96 13.39
CA ASN A 95 8.81 7.53 12.07
C ASN A 95 7.31 7.77 11.81
N TYR A 96 6.43 7.10 12.56
CA TYR A 96 4.98 7.18 12.41
C TYR A 96 4.28 7.39 13.77
N PRO A 97 4.67 8.42 14.55
CA PRO A 97 4.13 8.63 15.90
C PRO A 97 2.63 8.99 15.93
N ASP A 98 2.03 9.29 14.78
CA ASP A 98 0.62 9.66 14.58
C ASP A 98 -0.25 8.51 14.05
N GLN A 99 0.33 7.32 13.84
CA GLN A 99 -0.36 6.10 13.42
C GLN A 99 -0.45 5.12 14.58
#